data_AF-A0A9E4YP00-F1
#
_entry.id   AF-A0A9E4YP00-F1
#
_cell.length_a   1.000
_cell.length_b   1.000
_cell.length_c   1.000
_cell.angle_alpha   90.00
_cell.angle_beta   90.00
_cell.angle_gamma   90.00
#
_symmetry.space_group_name_H-M   'P 1'
#
loop_
_entity.id
_entity.type
_entity.pdbx_description
1 polymer ?
#
loop_
_entity_poly.entity_id
_entity_poly.type
_entity_poly.pdbx_seq_one_letter_code
_entity_poly.pdbx_strand_id
1 'polypeptide(L)'
;LSDETPYKDWYSDPGLGNAGFGPEFVRSIVNWDDRLPPNDLVLGVGVSGAFRAYPGHAVSTEQGVVNDVLAGEPIVIFMDGSSAFSVAYSREVDGRILQFENASDENLEIFDIETGSAWNLEGRAIAGPLEGEALTFVTSYLTEWYGWAAYHPTTDIYPLVVEVNLSR
;
A
#
# COMPACT_ATOMS: atom_id res chain seq x y z
N LEU A 1 14.68 -25.78 8.14
CA LEU A 1 15.13 -27.04 7.50
C LEU A 1 16.60 -27.24 7.83
N SER A 2 17.10 -28.49 7.84
CA SER A 2 18.52 -28.79 8.08
C SER A 2 19.41 -28.09 7.04
N ASP A 3 20.58 -27.60 7.47
CA ASP A 3 21.59 -26.95 6.63
C ASP A 3 22.25 -27.87 5.58
N GLU A 4 21.95 -29.17 5.59
CA GLU A 4 22.60 -30.17 4.74
C GLU A 4 21.77 -30.62 3.53
N THR A 5 20.68 -29.92 3.21
CA THR A 5 19.90 -30.30 2.02
C THR A 5 20.57 -29.80 0.72
N PRO A 6 20.45 -30.54 -0.39
CA PRO A 6 20.89 -30.10 -1.72
C PRO A 6 20.19 -28.82 -2.23
N TYR A 7 19.17 -28.36 -1.52
CA TYR A 7 18.32 -27.22 -1.85
C TYR A 7 18.58 -26.03 -0.93
N LYS A 8 19.64 -26.06 -0.11
CA LYS A 8 19.97 -24.97 0.81
C LYS A 8 19.99 -23.60 0.11
N ASP A 9 20.61 -23.53 -1.06
CA ASP A 9 20.72 -22.32 -1.87
C ASP A 9 19.39 -21.89 -2.52
N TRP A 10 18.37 -22.75 -2.49
CA TRP A 10 17.02 -22.44 -2.99
C TRP A 10 16.13 -21.80 -1.92
N TYR A 11 16.55 -21.90 -0.65
CA TYR A 11 15.84 -21.35 0.51
C TYR A 11 16.67 -20.30 1.26
N SER A 12 17.78 -19.81 0.68
CA SER A 12 18.41 -18.59 1.16
C SER A 12 17.43 -17.45 0.90
N ASP A 13 16.56 -17.20 1.87
CA ASP A 13 15.61 -16.11 1.86
C ASP A 13 16.41 -14.82 1.68
N PRO A 14 16.24 -14.08 0.56
CA PRO A 14 16.86 -12.77 0.44
C PRO A 14 16.36 -11.83 1.55
N GLY A 15 15.22 -12.15 2.20
CA GLY A 15 14.48 -11.33 3.14
C GLY A 15 13.34 -10.63 2.42
N LEU A 16 12.20 -10.47 3.08
CA LEU A 16 11.09 -9.64 2.59
C LEU A 16 11.63 -8.28 2.14
N GLY A 17 11.31 -7.85 0.92
CA GLY A 17 11.78 -6.55 0.40
C GLY A 17 13.15 -6.57 -0.27
N ASN A 18 13.91 -7.67 -0.23
CA ASN A 18 15.26 -7.72 -0.79
C ASN A 18 15.27 -8.35 -2.18
N ALA A 19 15.87 -7.67 -3.16
CA ALA A 19 15.89 -8.12 -4.55
C ALA A 19 16.68 -9.43 -4.74
N GLY A 20 16.09 -10.38 -5.47
CA GLY A 20 16.82 -11.51 -6.05
C GLY A 20 15.95 -12.74 -6.27
N PHE A 21 15.58 -13.01 -7.52
CA PHE A 21 15.02 -14.30 -7.93
C PHE A 21 15.97 -15.02 -8.87
N GLY A 22 16.13 -16.33 -8.68
CA GLY A 22 16.81 -17.17 -9.65
C GLY A 22 16.08 -17.14 -11.01
N PRO A 23 16.80 -17.29 -12.13
CA PRO A 23 16.23 -17.17 -13.48
C PRO A 23 15.11 -18.19 -13.76
N GLU A 24 15.15 -19.35 -13.12
CA GLU A 24 14.10 -20.38 -13.27
C GLU A 24 12.79 -19.97 -12.57
N PHE A 25 12.85 -19.23 -11.46
CA PHE A 25 11.64 -18.71 -10.80
C PHE A 25 10.98 -17.62 -11.64
N VAL A 26 11.78 -16.68 -12.14
CA VAL A 26 11.31 -15.59 -13.02
C VAL A 26 10.56 -16.14 -14.24
N ARG A 27 11.06 -17.22 -14.85
CA ARG A 27 10.42 -17.90 -15.99
C ARG A 27 9.07 -18.54 -15.68
N SER A 28 8.77 -18.81 -14.41
CA SER A 28 7.48 -19.40 -14.01
C SER A 28 6.38 -18.36 -13.80
N ILE A 29 6.74 -17.06 -13.72
CA ILE A 29 5.79 -15.96 -13.55
C ILE A 29 5.21 -15.60 -14.92
N VAL A 30 3.90 -15.81 -15.07
CA VAL A 30 3.18 -15.64 -16.36
C VAL A 30 3.09 -14.18 -16.77
N ASN A 31 2.94 -13.27 -15.81
CA ASN A 31 2.76 -11.83 -16.02
C ASN A 31 3.87 -11.08 -15.27
N TRP A 32 5.09 -11.16 -15.79
CA TRP A 32 6.21 -10.40 -15.24
C TRP A 32 6.06 -8.91 -15.52
N ASP A 33 6.31 -8.08 -14.51
CA ASP A 33 6.20 -6.62 -14.60
C ASP A 33 7.42 -5.98 -13.95
N ASP A 34 8.18 -5.22 -14.74
CA ASP A 34 9.46 -4.62 -14.36
C ASP A 34 9.33 -3.14 -13.94
N ARG A 35 8.12 -2.61 -13.80
CA ARG A 35 7.88 -1.24 -13.33
C ARG A 35 8.37 -1.00 -11.89
N LEU A 36 8.44 -2.05 -11.08
CA LEU A 36 9.04 -2.04 -9.73
C LEU A 36 9.96 -3.25 -9.55
N PRO A 37 10.94 -3.18 -8.63
CA PRO A 37 11.67 -4.36 -8.20
C PRO A 37 10.71 -5.49 -7.78
N PRO A 38 10.97 -6.75 -8.16
CA PRO A 38 10.04 -7.85 -7.91
C PRO A 38 9.64 -8.02 -6.44
N ASN A 39 10.57 -7.76 -5.52
CA ASN A 39 10.36 -7.93 -4.08
C ASN A 39 9.95 -6.64 -3.37
N ASP A 40 9.71 -5.55 -4.09
CA ASP A 40 9.20 -4.33 -3.46
C ASP A 40 7.89 -4.64 -2.74
N LEU A 41 7.82 -4.27 -1.47
CA LEU A 41 6.59 -4.36 -0.70
C LEU A 41 5.63 -3.26 -1.16
N VAL A 42 4.45 -3.70 -1.58
CA VAL A 42 3.35 -2.85 -2.00
C VAL A 42 2.12 -3.18 -1.17
N LEU A 43 1.37 -2.15 -0.78
CA LEU A 43 -0.03 -2.35 -0.43
C LEU A 43 -0.83 -2.37 -1.73
N GLY A 44 -1.28 -3.56 -2.14
CA GLY A 44 -2.22 -3.69 -3.25
C GLY A 44 -3.63 -3.40 -2.79
N VAL A 45 -4.35 -2.50 -3.48
CA VAL A 45 -5.71 -2.06 -3.14
C VAL A 45 -6.64 -2.32 -4.31
N GLY A 46 -7.84 -2.83 -4.03
CA GLY A 46 -8.86 -3.13 -5.02
C GLY A 46 -10.20 -2.48 -4.69
N VAL A 47 -10.76 -1.73 -5.64
CA VAL A 47 -12.10 -1.12 -5.56
C VAL A 47 -12.83 -1.31 -6.88
N SER A 48 -14.01 -1.94 -6.85
CA SER A 48 -14.90 -2.11 -8.01
C SER A 48 -14.20 -2.63 -9.28
N GLY A 49 -13.21 -3.51 -9.13
CA GLY A 49 -12.44 -4.09 -10.25
C GLY A 49 -11.27 -3.23 -10.76
N ALA A 50 -11.08 -2.02 -10.21
CA ALA A 50 -9.84 -1.27 -10.37
C ALA A 50 -8.83 -1.68 -9.30
N PHE A 51 -7.56 -1.74 -9.67
CA PHE A 51 -6.46 -2.15 -8.81
C PHE A 51 -5.36 -1.11 -8.84
N ARG A 52 -4.79 -0.80 -7.67
CA ARG A 52 -3.61 0.07 -7.56
C ARG A 52 -2.64 -0.49 -6.52
N ALA A 53 -1.36 -0.47 -6.84
CA ALA A 53 -0.29 -0.74 -5.91
C ALA A 53 0.22 0.56 -5.29
N TYR A 54 0.42 0.56 -3.97
CA TYR A 54 1.05 1.64 -3.23
C TYR A 54 2.38 1.13 -2.68
N PRO A 55 3.51 1.43 -3.36
CA PRO A 55 4.82 1.03 -2.87
C PRO A 55 5.13 1.66 -1.52
N GLY A 56 5.69 0.89 -0.59
CA GLY A 56 5.97 1.38 0.76
C GLY A 56 6.81 2.65 0.76
N HIS A 57 7.84 2.73 -0.09
CA HIS A 57 8.68 3.93 -0.21
C HIS A 57 7.90 5.17 -0.69
N ALA A 58 6.89 5.00 -1.54
CA ALA A 58 6.05 6.09 -2.01
C ALA A 58 5.12 6.58 -0.90
N VAL A 59 4.51 5.64 -0.15
CA VAL A 59 3.67 5.97 1.02
C VAL A 59 4.51 6.63 2.14
N SER A 60 5.75 6.20 2.35
CA SER A 60 6.68 6.84 3.29
C SER A 60 7.00 8.29 2.90
N THR A 61 7.09 8.60 1.60
CA THR A 61 7.32 9.97 1.12
C THR A 61 6.15 10.89 1.50
N GLU A 62 4.95 10.33 1.60
CA GLU A 62 3.71 11.00 2.04
C GLU A 62 3.51 10.89 3.57
N GLN A 63 4.59 10.62 4.32
CA GLN A 63 4.57 10.50 5.79
C GLN A 63 3.59 9.44 6.32
N GLY A 64 3.36 8.37 5.55
CA GLY A 64 2.52 7.25 5.99
C GLY A 64 1.01 7.46 5.78
N VAL A 65 0.57 8.60 5.25
CA VAL A 65 -0.85 8.91 5.02
C VAL A 65 -1.06 9.35 3.57
N VAL A 66 -1.80 8.57 2.79
CA VAL A 66 -2.11 8.90 1.39
C VAL A 66 -3.62 9.02 1.21
N ASN A 67 -4.10 10.22 0.91
CA ASN A 67 -5.48 10.43 0.48
C ASN A 67 -5.56 10.30 -1.05
N ASP A 68 -6.39 9.37 -1.53
CA ASP A 68 -6.51 9.05 -2.95
C ASP A 68 -7.98 8.85 -3.37
N VAL A 69 -8.19 8.63 -4.66
CA VAL A 69 -9.45 8.21 -5.24
C VAL A 69 -9.19 7.04 -6.20
N LEU A 70 -9.85 5.91 -5.95
CA LEU A 70 -9.77 4.71 -6.79
C LEU A 70 -11.17 4.31 -7.25
N ALA A 71 -11.38 4.18 -8.56
CA ALA A 71 -12.68 3.91 -9.17
C ALA A 71 -13.82 4.85 -8.68
N GLY A 72 -13.48 6.10 -8.33
CA GLY A 72 -14.42 7.09 -7.82
C GLY A 72 -14.66 7.00 -6.31
N GLU A 73 -14.15 5.98 -5.62
CA GLU A 73 -14.23 5.86 -4.17
C GLU A 73 -13.10 6.66 -3.51
N PRO A 74 -13.40 7.59 -2.58
CA PRO A 74 -12.39 8.28 -1.80
C PRO A 74 -11.80 7.31 -0.78
N ILE A 75 -10.50 7.07 -0.88
CA ILE A 75 -9.78 6.14 0.00
C ILE A 75 -8.62 6.84 0.70
N VAL A 76 -8.22 6.28 1.83
CA VAL A 76 -7.00 6.66 2.55
C VAL A 76 -6.17 5.43 2.83
N ILE A 77 -4.85 5.56 2.65
CA ILE A 77 -3.86 4.57 3.04
C ILE A 77 -3.19 5.04 4.33
N PHE A 78 -3.15 4.16 5.33
CA PHE A 78 -2.31 4.33 6.51
C PHE A 78 -1.18 3.31 6.47
N MET A 79 0.04 3.77 6.77
CA MET A 79 1.20 2.90 6.88
C MET A 79 2.07 3.31 8.06
N ASP A 80 2.36 2.33 8.90
CA ASP A 80 3.38 2.45 9.93
C ASP A 80 4.75 2.07 9.32
N GLY A 81 5.59 3.08 9.13
CA GLY A 81 6.94 2.92 8.58
C GLY A 81 7.86 2.06 9.44
N SER A 82 7.53 1.81 10.71
CA SER A 82 8.34 1.00 11.63
C SER A 82 8.05 -0.51 11.56
N SER A 83 6.83 -0.89 11.17
CA SER A 83 6.36 -2.29 11.18
C SER A 83 5.94 -2.82 9.80
N ALA A 84 6.05 -2.01 8.76
CA ALA A 84 5.53 -2.25 7.40
C ALA A 84 4.00 -2.50 7.34
N PHE A 85 3.30 -2.42 8.47
CA PHE A 85 1.85 -2.53 8.51
C PHE A 85 1.24 -1.41 7.67
N SER A 86 0.36 -1.79 6.74
CA SER A 86 -0.33 -0.87 5.86
C SER A 86 -1.75 -1.36 5.57
N VAL A 87 -2.67 -0.42 5.43
CA VAL A 87 -4.10 -0.71 5.27
C VAL A 87 -4.80 0.42 4.52
N ALA A 88 -5.80 0.07 3.72
CA ALA A 88 -6.66 1.02 3.04
C ALA A 88 -8.05 1.09 3.70
N TYR A 89 -8.59 2.30 3.80
CA TYR A 89 -9.96 2.54 4.23
C TYR A 89 -10.69 3.48 3.27
N SER A 90 -12.01 3.41 3.25
CA SER A 90 -12.85 4.49 2.73
C SER A 90 -12.73 5.65 3.70
N ARG A 91 -12.49 6.86 3.15
CA ARG A 91 -12.47 8.10 3.94
C ARG A 91 -13.81 8.82 3.94
N GLU A 92 -14.87 8.17 3.48
CA GLU A 92 -16.23 8.67 3.65
C GLU A 92 -16.82 8.19 4.99
N VAL A 93 -17.20 9.14 5.83
CA VAL A 93 -17.86 8.91 7.13
C VAL A 93 -19.13 9.75 7.15
N ASP A 94 -20.29 9.09 7.30
CA ASP A 94 -21.61 9.72 7.32
C ASP A 94 -21.86 10.72 6.16
N GLY A 95 -21.43 10.36 4.95
CA GLY A 95 -21.58 11.19 3.74
C GLY A 95 -20.63 12.38 3.67
N ARG A 96 -19.67 12.49 4.60
CA ARG A 96 -18.55 13.43 4.54
C ARG A 96 -17.29 12.71 4.12
N ILE A 97 -16.64 13.24 3.09
CA ILE A 97 -15.31 12.82 2.69
C ILE A 97 -14.30 13.54 3.58
N LEU A 98 -13.53 12.78 4.36
CA LEU A 98 -12.48 13.28 5.25
C LEU A 98 -11.14 13.35 4.53
N GLN A 99 -10.28 14.27 4.95
CA GLN A 99 -8.88 14.36 4.58
C GLN A 99 -8.04 14.06 5.80
N PHE A 100 -7.10 13.13 5.67
CA PHE A 100 -6.23 12.72 6.76
C PHE A 100 -4.83 13.29 6.62
N GLU A 101 -4.20 13.62 7.73
CA GLU A 101 -2.80 14.04 7.80
C GLU A 101 -2.09 13.29 8.93
N ASN A 102 -0.76 13.22 8.82
CA ASN A 102 0.10 12.81 9.92
C ASN A 102 0.64 14.08 10.63
N ALA A 103 0.43 14.19 11.94
CA ALA A 103 0.88 15.32 12.76
C ALA A 103 2.35 15.23 13.20
N SER A 104 3.03 14.12 12.90
CA SER A 104 4.36 13.83 13.42
C SER A 104 5.32 13.41 12.32
N ASP A 105 6.54 13.94 12.37
CA ASP A 105 7.63 13.55 11.48
C ASP A 105 8.26 12.19 11.88
N GLU A 106 8.05 11.75 13.13
CA GLU A 106 8.73 10.58 13.71
C GLU A 106 7.80 9.37 13.87
N ASN A 107 6.51 9.60 14.13
CA ASN A 107 5.52 8.56 14.37
C ASN A 107 4.27 8.81 13.51
N LEU A 108 3.34 7.84 13.49
CA LEU A 108 2.05 8.04 12.84
C LEU A 108 1.04 8.61 13.84
N GLU A 109 0.79 9.92 13.75
CA GLU A 109 -0.22 10.64 14.52
C GLU A 109 -1.34 11.10 13.58
N ILE A 110 -2.34 10.24 13.37
CA ILE A 110 -3.37 10.44 12.35
C ILE A 110 -4.47 11.37 12.86
N PHE A 111 -4.83 12.38 12.07
CA PHE A 111 -6.01 13.20 12.31
C PHE A 111 -6.76 13.52 11.03
N ASP A 112 -8.08 13.76 11.12
CA ASP A 112 -8.85 14.32 10.01
C ASP A 112 -8.91 15.85 10.10
N ILE A 113 -8.81 16.53 8.96
CA ILE A 113 -8.79 18.00 8.88
C ILE A 113 -10.18 18.59 9.20
N GLU A 114 -11.25 17.93 8.79
CA GLU A 114 -12.61 18.47 8.83
C GLU A 114 -13.17 18.61 10.25
N THR A 115 -12.76 17.71 11.17
CA THR A 115 -13.23 17.70 12.55
C THR A 115 -12.10 17.83 13.56
N GLY A 116 -10.86 17.56 13.16
CA GLY A 116 -9.72 17.47 14.07
C GLY A 116 -9.79 16.26 14.99
N SER A 117 -10.51 15.19 14.61
CA SER A 117 -10.53 13.96 15.40
C SER A 117 -9.22 13.22 15.17
N ALA A 118 -8.72 12.57 16.23
CA ALA A 118 -7.53 11.74 16.17
C ALA A 118 -7.92 10.28 15.90
N TRP A 119 -7.15 9.59 15.09
CA TRP A 119 -7.42 8.22 14.64
C TRP A 119 -6.24 7.29 14.90
N ASN A 120 -6.52 6.00 15.07
CA ASN A 120 -5.49 4.96 15.12
C ASN A 120 -5.35 4.24 13.78
N LEU A 121 -4.32 3.39 13.65
CA LEU A 121 -4.04 2.62 12.43
C LEU A 121 -5.16 1.63 12.06
N GLU A 122 -5.95 1.19 13.03
CA GLU A 122 -7.13 0.35 12.81
C GLU A 122 -8.34 1.13 12.25
N GLY A 123 -8.15 2.41 11.91
CA GLY A 123 -9.20 3.24 11.33
C GLY A 123 -10.28 3.62 12.33
N ARG A 124 -9.99 3.67 13.64
CA ARG A 124 -10.93 4.13 14.66
C ARG A 124 -10.56 5.52 15.16
N ALA A 125 -11.58 6.37 15.29
CA ALA A 125 -11.43 7.64 15.96
C ALA A 125 -11.31 7.41 17.47
N ILE A 126 -10.19 7.84 18.05
CA ILE A 126 -9.84 7.62 19.46
C ILE A 126 -9.99 8.88 20.32
N ALA A 127 -10.18 10.03 19.70
CA ALA A 127 -10.47 11.29 20.37
C ALA A 127 -11.08 12.31 19.40
N GLY A 128 -11.80 13.29 19.94
CA GLY A 128 -12.36 14.40 19.17
C GLY A 128 -13.82 14.17 18.76
N PRO A 129 -14.37 15.01 17.87
CA PRO A 129 -15.80 14.99 17.53
C PRO A 129 -16.34 13.68 16.96
N LEU A 130 -15.49 12.86 16.33
CA LEU A 130 -15.86 11.57 15.75
C LEU A 130 -15.48 10.38 16.64
N GLU A 131 -15.07 10.59 17.90
CA GLU A 131 -14.64 9.50 18.80
C GLU A 131 -15.63 8.33 18.84
N GLY A 132 -15.10 7.12 18.64
CA GLY A 132 -15.88 5.88 18.58
C GLY A 132 -16.28 5.44 17.17
N GLU A 133 -16.23 6.35 16.19
CA GLU A 133 -16.46 6.01 14.78
C GLU A 133 -15.33 5.15 14.21
N ALA A 134 -15.65 4.41 13.16
CA ALA A 134 -14.70 3.55 12.46
C ALA A 134 -14.82 3.73 10.95
N LEU A 135 -13.66 3.82 10.29
CA LEU A 135 -13.58 3.82 8.84
C LEU A 135 -13.96 2.45 8.28
N THR A 136 -14.53 2.46 7.08
CA THR A 136 -14.86 1.22 6.37
C THR A 136 -13.61 0.68 5.69
N PHE A 137 -13.24 -0.56 5.98
CA PHE A 137 -12.10 -1.23 5.34
C PHE A 137 -12.30 -1.33 3.82
N VAL A 138 -11.25 -0.97 3.07
CA VAL A 138 -11.16 -1.20 1.63
C VAL A 138 -10.26 -2.41 1.40
N THR A 139 -10.66 -3.28 0.48
CA THR A 139 -9.91 -4.52 0.20
C THR A 139 -8.46 -4.21 -0.17
N SER A 140 -7.53 -4.58 0.72
CA SER A 140 -6.11 -4.33 0.55
C SER A 140 -5.23 -5.45 1.10
N TYR A 141 -4.06 -5.66 0.50
CA TYR A 141 -3.10 -6.70 0.89
C TYR A 141 -1.67 -6.18 0.79
N LEU A 142 -0.89 -6.33 1.86
CA LEU A 142 0.56 -6.14 1.81
C LEU A 142 1.19 -7.37 1.14
N THR A 143 1.92 -7.16 0.05
CA THR A 143 2.54 -8.24 -0.71
C THR A 143 3.76 -7.75 -1.48
N GLU A 144 4.52 -8.68 -2.06
CA GLU A 144 5.63 -8.36 -2.94
C GLU A 144 5.10 -8.09 -4.37
N TRP A 145 5.73 -7.12 -5.04
CA TRP A 145 5.29 -6.64 -6.35
C TRP A 145 5.08 -7.74 -7.39
N TYR A 146 5.99 -8.71 -7.49
CA TYR A 146 5.89 -9.79 -8.47
C TYR A 146 4.59 -10.57 -8.34
N GLY A 147 4.13 -10.79 -7.09
CA GLY A 147 2.90 -11.51 -6.81
C GLY A 147 1.69 -10.64 -7.19
N TRP A 148 1.68 -9.39 -6.72
CA TRP A 148 0.59 -8.47 -7.01
C TRP A 148 0.38 -8.25 -8.51
N ALA A 149 1.45 -7.87 -9.22
CA ALA A 149 1.39 -7.59 -10.65
C ALA A 149 0.99 -8.82 -11.47
N ALA A 150 1.39 -10.01 -11.02
CA ALA A 150 1.01 -11.25 -11.70
C ALA A 150 -0.51 -11.53 -11.64
N TYR A 151 -1.13 -11.28 -10.49
CA TYR A 151 -2.58 -11.46 -10.28
C TYR A 151 -3.41 -10.26 -10.77
N HIS A 152 -2.84 -9.06 -10.77
CA HIS A 152 -3.52 -7.81 -11.15
C HIS A 152 -2.75 -7.08 -12.26
N PRO A 153 -2.68 -7.63 -13.49
CA PRO A 153 -1.85 -7.08 -14.57
C PRO A 153 -2.32 -5.70 -15.06
N THR A 154 -3.55 -5.30 -14.77
CA THR A 154 -4.08 -3.96 -15.08
C THR A 154 -3.89 -2.96 -13.93
N THR A 155 -3.10 -3.31 -12.90
CA THR A 155 -2.85 -2.41 -11.77
C THR A 155 -2.08 -1.17 -12.20
N ASP A 156 -2.51 -0.03 -11.69
CA ASP A 156 -1.70 1.18 -11.66
C ASP A 156 -0.75 1.16 -10.46
N ILE A 157 0.23 2.06 -10.45
CA ILE A 157 1.17 2.27 -9.34
C ILE A 157 1.01 3.71 -8.84
N TYR A 158 0.95 3.89 -7.52
CA TYR A 158 0.99 5.22 -6.88
C TYR A 158 2.43 5.73 -6.74
N PRO A 159 2.68 7.04 -6.93
CA PRO A 159 1.75 8.02 -7.49
C PRO A 159 1.54 7.78 -8.98
N LEU A 160 0.37 8.16 -9.50
CA LEU A 160 0.11 8.07 -10.94
C LEU A 160 1.06 8.99 -11.70
N VAL A 161 2.02 8.40 -12.41
CA VAL A 161 2.88 9.14 -13.34
C VAL A 161 2.11 9.34 -14.63
N VAL A 162 1.57 10.55 -14.83
CA VAL A 162 0.96 10.92 -16.11
C VAL A 162 2.09 11.36 -17.04
N GLU A 163 2.42 10.53 -18.04
CA GLU A 163 3.30 10.98 -19.12
C GLU A 163 2.61 12.08 -19.93
N VAL A 164 3.05 13.32 -19.73
CA VAL A 164 2.59 14.44 -20.56
C VAL A 164 3.30 14.35 -21.90
N ASN A 165 2.60 13.80 -22.89
CA ASN A 165 3.10 13.74 -24.26
C ASN A 165 3.02 15.14 -24.90
N LEU A 166 4.05 15.96 -24.67
CA LEU A 166 4.21 17.26 -25.33
C LEU A 166 4.60 17.03 -26.81
N SER A 167 3.62 16.67 -27.63
CA SER A 167 3.78 16.73 -29.09
C SER A 167 3.85 18.20 -29.52
N ARG A 168 4.98 18.55 -30.15
CA ARG A 168 5.19 19.80 -30.90
C ARG A 168 4.74 19.63 -32.34
#